data_AF-A0A1W9Z5C2-F1
#
_entry.id   AF-A0A1W9Z5C2-F1
#
_cell.length_a   1.000
_cell.length_b   1.000
_cell.length_c   1.000
_cell.angle_alpha   90.00
_cell.angle_beta   90.00
_cell.angle_gamma   90.00
#
_symmetry.space_group_name_H-M   'P 1'
#
loop_
_entity.id
_entity.type
_entity.pdbx_description
1 polymer ?
#
loop_
_entity_poly.entity_id
_entity_poly.type
_entity_poly.pdbx_seq_one_letter_code
_entity_poly.pdbx_strand_id
1 'polypeptide(L)' 'ALGGRLTKLTKEQAEYIGVDVDGPYKADHYRY' A
#
# COMPACT_ATOMS: atom_id res chain seq x y z
N ALA A 1 -6.25 -14.79 -14.86
CA ALA A 1 -5.56 -13.91 -13.88
C ALA A 1 -4.10 -14.36 -13.78
N LEU A 2 -3.17 -13.45 -13.45
CA LEU A 2 -1.71 -13.70 -13.52
C LEU A 2 -1.11 -14.46 -12.33
N GLY A 3 -1.90 -14.82 -11.30
CA GLY A 3 -1.43 -15.59 -10.15
C GLY A 3 -0.54 -14.83 -9.15
N GLY A 4 -0.48 -13.49 -9.25
CA GLY A 4 0.28 -12.66 -8.32
C GLY A 4 -0.27 -12.72 -6.88
N ARG A 5 0.65 -12.66 -5.90
CA ARG A 5 0.32 -12.57 -4.48
C ARG A 5 0.79 -11.22 -3.96
N LEU A 6 -0.14 -10.36 -3.58
CA LEU A 6 0.19 -9.07 -2.98
C LEU A 6 0.40 -9.25 -1.48
N THR A 7 1.45 -8.62 -0.97
CA THR A 7 1.67 -8.52 0.48
C THR A 7 0.68 -7.52 1.06
N LYS A 8 0.05 -7.86 2.19
CA LYS A 8 -0.80 -6.94 2.96
C LYS A 8 0.05 -6.26 4.04
N LEU A 9 -0.06 -4.94 4.15
CA LEU A 9 0.61 -4.18 5.21
C LEU A 9 0.03 -4.55 6.58
N THR A 10 0.88 -4.62 7.59
CA THR A 10 0.41 -4.56 8.98
C THR A 10 -0.04 -3.14 9.32
N LYS A 11 -0.85 -3.00 10.37
CA LYS A 11 -1.27 -1.69 10.87
C LYS A 11 -0.07 -0.80 11.20
N GLU A 12 0.93 -1.35 11.90
CA GLU A 12 2.17 -0.63 12.26
C GLU A 12 2.94 -0.15 11.02
N GLN A 13 3.03 -0.97 9.97
CA GLN A 13 3.70 -0.59 8.73
C GLN A 13 2.96 0.53 8.00
N ALA A 14 1.63 0.45 7.95
CA ALA A 14 0.78 1.46 7.30
C ALA A 14 0.89 2.81 8.03
N GLU A 15 0.82 2.79 9.37
CA GLU A 15 1.05 3.96 10.22
C GLU A 15 2.46 4.53 10.04
N TYR A 16 3.48 3.67 9.98
CA TYR A 16 4.88 4.08 9.81
C TYR A 16 5.13 4.89 8.53
N ILE A 17 4.45 4.55 7.43
CA ILE A 17 4.57 5.25 6.14
C ILE A 17 3.42 6.24 5.87
N GLY A 18 2.48 6.39 6.81
CA GLY A 18 1.38 7.35 6.71
C GLY A 18 0.35 7.03 5.63
N VAL A 19 0.01 5.76 5.43
CA VAL A 19 -1.05 5.33 4.47
C VAL A 19 -2.09 4.44 5.16
N ASP A 20 -3.26 4.28 4.55
CA ASP A 20 -4.23 3.26 4.97
C ASP A 20 -3.78 1.86 4.53
N VAL A 21 -4.13 0.83 5.31
CA VAL A 21 -3.84 -0.58 5.02
C VAL A 21 -4.46 -1.03 3.70
N ASP A 22 -5.60 -0.46 3.31
CA ASP A 22 -6.30 -0.78 2.06
C ASP A 22 -6.09 0.32 0.98
N GLY A 23 -5.24 1.32 1.27
CA GLY A 23 -4.82 2.38 0.35
C GLY A 23 -5.70 3.65 0.37
N PRO A 24 -5.39 4.66 -0.46
CA PRO A 24 -4.36 4.67 -1.51
C PRO A 24 -2.93 4.59 -0.97
N TYR A 25 -2.07 3.82 -1.67
CA TYR A 25 -0.70 3.53 -1.20
C TYR A 25 0.37 4.55 -1.62
N LYS A 26 0.01 5.55 -2.44
CA LYS A 26 0.89 6.58 -2.99
C LYS A 26 0.11 7.87 -3.19
N ALA A 27 0.82 9.00 -3.15
CA ALA A 27 0.24 10.32 -3.38
C ALA A 27 -0.11 10.56 -4.86
N ASP A 28 -0.99 11.52 -5.13
CA ASP A 28 -1.54 11.79 -6.47
C ASP A 28 -0.48 12.16 -7.52
N HIS A 29 0.64 12.77 -7.12
CA HIS A 29 1.72 13.15 -8.03
C HIS A 29 2.76 12.04 -8.27
N TYR A 30 2.53 10.84 -7.72
CA TYR A 30 3.43 9.70 -7.87
C TYR A 30 3.34 9.11 -9.29
N ARG A 31 4.48 8.87 -9.94
CA ARG A 31 4.57 8.46 -11.36
C ARG A 31 4.69 6.94 -11.57
N TYR A 32 4.51 6.16 -10.51
CA TYR A 32 4.75 4.71 -10.42
C TYR A 32 6.23 4.34 -10.24
#